data_AF-A0A9E0YHW5-F1
#
_entry.id   AF-A0A9E0YHW5-F1
#
_cell.length_a   1.000
_cell.length_b   1.000
_cell.length_c   1.000
_cell.angle_alpha   90.00
_cell.angle_beta   90.00
_cell.angle_gamma   90.00
#
_symmetry.space_group_name_H-M   'P 1'
#
loop_
_entity.id
_entity.type
_entity.pdbx_description
1 polymer ?
#
loop_
_entity_poly.entity_id
_entity_poly.type
_entity_poly.pdbx_seq_one_letter_code
_entity_poly.pdbx_strand_id
1 'polypeptide(L)'
;MRSQLSEEISALPEIPPQSAQAYRAHLGDLVEKVNTRMRSRADISLLIGENPMRMMFDNHQNHALFMSNVFSLNAFALLADTLPWVYRTYHHHGFDWQYFPAHLDSWVQALEQTMASDIAAPLIRVYEWMQSHHADFIELAGSFSPLRREPAPEWKQTFDAFVRALLAADRKACTDLAGRSVTSAEGLGDFYLNVIQPAMYTVGNMWEKGEISVATEHLASALVNRMMSMQYIELMQSPGADKGKAVVTAAPNEFHEIGATMVANALEAEGWEVSYLGANTPPEDLLGFVSSGNIDILAISASLPFNLEAVGSVIQHIRSGPENAQPKIMLGGLVFLDHPELAEKLGADATAKDCKQAVKLAERWQKKKTNESS
;
A
#
# COMPACT_ATOMS: atom_id res chain seq x y z
N MET A 1 -3.19 -1.18 -24.31
CA MET A 1 -4.23 -0.46 -23.55
C MET A 1 -3.69 0.17 -22.28
N ARG A 2 -3.27 -0.56 -21.23
CA ARG A 2 -2.81 0.06 -19.97
C ARG A 2 -1.68 1.10 -20.14
N SER A 3 -0.61 0.76 -20.85
CA SER A 3 0.48 1.71 -21.13
C SER A 3 0.02 2.96 -21.89
N GLN A 4 -0.92 2.79 -22.82
CA GLN A 4 -1.50 3.90 -23.59
C GLN A 4 -2.32 4.84 -22.68
N LEU A 5 -3.15 4.28 -21.78
CA LEU A 5 -3.88 5.08 -20.79
C LEU A 5 -2.92 5.85 -19.87
N SER A 6 -1.83 5.21 -19.45
CA SER A 6 -0.80 5.84 -18.63
C SER A 6 -0.09 6.98 -19.36
N GLU A 7 0.24 6.81 -20.64
CA GLU A 7 0.83 7.87 -21.47
C GLU A 7 -0.15 9.04 -21.66
N GLU A 8 -1.42 8.74 -21.93
CA GLU A 8 -2.46 9.75 -22.16
C GLU A 8 -2.75 10.59 -20.91
N ILE A 9 -2.96 9.96 -19.75
CA ILE A 9 -3.24 10.68 -18.51
C ILE A 9 -2.04 11.50 -18.04
N SER A 10 -0.83 11.00 -18.29
CA SER A 10 0.42 11.71 -17.97
C SER A 10 0.68 12.90 -18.90
N ALA A 11 0.01 12.98 -20.04
CA ALA A 11 0.07 14.12 -20.95
C ALA A 11 -0.88 15.27 -20.54
N LEU A 12 -1.77 15.05 -19.55
CA LEU A 12 -2.59 16.13 -19.02
C LEU A 12 -1.71 17.18 -18.32
N PRO A 13 -2.08 18.47 -18.40
CA PRO A 13 -1.39 19.51 -17.66
C PRO A 13 -1.39 19.24 -16.15
N GLU A 14 -0.27 19.54 -15.51
CA GLU A 14 -0.13 19.45 -14.05
C GLU A 14 -1.24 20.22 -13.33
N ILE A 15 -1.65 19.70 -12.18
CA ILE A 15 -2.57 20.38 -11.27
C ILE A 15 -1.82 21.54 -10.59
N PRO A 16 -2.35 22.78 -10.69
CA PRO A 16 -1.79 23.90 -9.96
C PRO A 16 -1.79 23.65 -8.44
N PRO A 17 -0.74 24.05 -7.70
CA PRO A 17 -0.67 23.83 -6.25
C PRO A 17 -1.89 24.38 -5.48
N GLN A 18 -2.42 25.52 -5.90
CA GLN A 18 -3.64 26.12 -5.33
C GLN A 18 -4.89 25.24 -5.51
N SER A 19 -5.01 24.52 -6.63
CA SER A 19 -6.12 23.59 -6.89
C SER A 19 -5.98 22.34 -6.03
N ALA A 20 -4.78 21.76 -5.96
CA ALA A 20 -4.52 20.61 -5.09
C ALA A 20 -4.75 20.96 -3.61
N GLN A 21 -4.29 22.13 -3.16
CA GLN A 21 -4.51 22.61 -1.80
C GLN A 21 -6.00 22.87 -1.52
N ALA A 22 -6.73 23.47 -2.46
CA ALA A 22 -8.16 23.70 -2.32
C ALA A 22 -8.94 22.39 -2.20
N TYR A 23 -8.62 21.39 -3.03
CA TYR A 23 -9.21 20.05 -2.95
C TYR A 23 -9.02 19.44 -1.56
N ARG A 24 -7.78 19.47 -1.05
CA ARG A 24 -7.40 18.94 0.26
C ARG A 24 -8.10 19.67 1.41
N ALA A 25 -8.16 20.99 1.35
CA ALA A 25 -8.80 21.81 2.38
C ALA A 25 -10.31 21.55 2.48
N HIS A 26 -10.96 21.11 1.40
CA HIS A 26 -12.40 20.84 1.34
C HIS A 26 -12.73 19.35 1.28
N LEU A 27 -11.77 18.45 1.55
CA LEU A 27 -11.94 17.00 1.36
C LEU A 27 -13.17 16.45 2.08
N GLY A 28 -13.39 16.85 3.34
CA GLY A 28 -14.56 16.43 4.12
C GLY A 28 -15.90 16.91 3.54
N ASP A 29 -15.97 18.15 3.06
CA ASP A 29 -17.19 18.71 2.44
C ASP A 29 -17.48 18.05 1.09
N LEU A 30 -16.44 17.81 0.28
CA LEU A 30 -16.56 17.10 -0.99
C LEU A 30 -17.10 15.68 -0.78
N VAL A 31 -16.55 14.91 0.18
CA VAL A 31 -17.04 13.57 0.52
C VAL A 31 -18.50 13.61 0.95
N GLU A 32 -18.89 14.54 1.81
CA GLU A 32 -20.28 14.63 2.28
C GLU A 32 -21.27 15.00 1.16
N LYS A 33 -20.87 15.88 0.24
CA LYS A 33 -21.67 16.20 -0.97
C LYS A 33 -21.85 14.98 -1.85
N VAL A 34 -20.78 14.21 -2.10
CA VAL A 34 -20.84 12.97 -2.90
C VAL A 34 -21.71 11.92 -2.20
N ASN A 35 -21.54 11.72 -0.88
CA ASN A 35 -22.38 10.84 -0.07
C ASN A 35 -23.86 11.22 -0.18
N THR A 36 -24.18 12.50 0.02
CA THR A 36 -25.54 13.02 -0.03
C THR A 36 -26.17 12.84 -1.40
N ARG A 37 -25.41 13.08 -2.46
CA ARG A 37 -25.89 12.92 -3.83
C ARG A 37 -26.14 11.47 -4.19
N MET A 38 -25.16 10.59 -3.94
CA MET A 38 -25.26 9.17 -4.27
C MET A 38 -26.37 8.47 -3.48
N ARG A 39 -26.49 8.73 -2.16
CA ARG A 39 -27.57 8.13 -1.34
C ARG A 39 -28.97 8.56 -1.77
N SER A 40 -29.11 9.71 -2.44
CA SER A 40 -30.39 10.27 -2.85
C SER A 40 -30.84 9.78 -4.24
N ARG A 41 -30.03 8.97 -4.93
CA ARG A 41 -30.39 8.44 -6.24
C ARG A 41 -31.48 7.38 -6.14
N ALA A 42 -32.44 7.42 -7.05
CA ALA A 42 -33.53 6.44 -7.10
C ALA A 42 -33.04 5.02 -7.45
N ASP A 43 -31.95 4.92 -8.21
CA ASP A 43 -31.34 3.66 -8.67
C ASP A 43 -30.22 3.16 -7.75
N ILE A 44 -29.99 3.77 -6.58
CA ILE A 44 -28.81 3.47 -5.76
C ILE A 44 -28.69 2.00 -5.35
N SER A 45 -29.82 1.33 -5.09
CA SER A 45 -29.85 -0.11 -4.76
C SER A 45 -29.40 -1.00 -5.92
N LEU A 46 -29.57 -0.55 -7.17
CA LEU A 46 -29.05 -1.24 -8.34
C LEU A 46 -27.53 -1.02 -8.47
N LEU A 47 -27.06 0.19 -8.16
CA LEU A 47 -25.65 0.56 -8.30
C LEU A 47 -24.73 -0.14 -7.29
N ILE A 48 -25.17 -0.28 -6.04
CA ILE A 48 -24.36 -0.89 -4.96
C ILE A 48 -24.72 -2.36 -4.68
N GLY A 49 -25.75 -2.90 -5.35
CA GLY A 49 -26.24 -4.26 -5.11
C GLY A 49 -26.73 -4.47 -3.68
N GLU A 50 -26.38 -5.61 -3.08
CA GLU A 50 -26.74 -5.96 -1.69
C GLU A 50 -25.85 -5.29 -0.63
N ASN A 51 -24.90 -4.43 -1.04
CA ASN A 51 -23.96 -3.83 -0.11
C ASN A 51 -24.63 -2.78 0.80
N PRO A 52 -24.18 -2.68 2.07
CA PRO A 52 -24.63 -1.60 2.94
C PRO A 52 -24.10 -0.25 2.45
N MET A 53 -24.90 0.81 2.62
CA MET A 53 -24.51 2.19 2.26
C MET A 53 -23.16 2.62 2.84
N ARG A 54 -22.82 2.13 4.03
CA ARG A 54 -21.54 2.40 4.69
C ARG A 54 -20.35 2.01 3.79
N MET A 55 -20.42 0.89 3.08
CA MET A 55 -19.35 0.46 2.19
C MET A 55 -19.12 1.48 1.07
N MET A 56 -20.19 2.03 0.49
CA MET A 56 -20.09 3.11 -0.49
C MET A 56 -19.47 4.37 0.11
N PHE A 57 -19.83 4.74 1.34
CA PHE A 57 -19.25 5.90 2.02
C PHE A 57 -17.75 5.72 2.30
N ASP A 58 -17.34 4.54 2.74
CA ASP A 58 -15.93 4.19 2.94
C ASP A 58 -15.17 4.27 1.59
N ASN A 59 -15.79 3.83 0.49
CA ASN A 59 -15.24 3.95 -0.86
C ASN A 59 -15.06 5.41 -1.29
N HIS A 60 -16.03 6.28 -1.01
CA HIS A 60 -15.91 7.71 -1.32
C HIS A 60 -14.77 8.36 -0.54
N GLN A 61 -14.59 8.01 0.74
CA GLN A 61 -13.48 8.52 1.55
C GLN A 61 -12.12 8.06 0.98
N ASN A 62 -11.99 6.78 0.62
CA ASN A 62 -10.78 6.25 0.01
C ASN A 62 -10.47 6.90 -1.34
N HIS A 63 -11.49 7.11 -2.19
CA HIS A 63 -11.36 7.85 -3.44
C HIS A 63 -10.88 9.27 -3.21
N ALA A 64 -11.44 9.97 -2.22
CA ALA A 64 -11.06 11.33 -1.89
C ALA A 64 -9.57 11.44 -1.53
N LEU A 65 -9.09 10.55 -0.66
CA LEU A 65 -7.70 10.47 -0.26
C LEU A 65 -6.80 10.10 -1.45
N PHE A 66 -7.20 9.11 -2.26
CA PHE A 66 -6.46 8.73 -3.47
C PHE A 66 -6.30 9.90 -4.44
N MET A 67 -7.38 10.62 -4.74
CA MET A 67 -7.31 11.77 -5.64
C MET A 67 -6.52 12.93 -5.05
N SER A 68 -6.55 13.15 -3.72
CA SER A 68 -5.69 14.14 -3.05
C SER A 68 -4.20 13.87 -3.33
N ASN A 69 -3.79 12.59 -3.30
CA ASN A 69 -2.44 12.16 -3.64
C ASN A 69 -2.12 12.39 -5.12
N VAL A 70 -3.01 11.97 -6.02
CA VAL A 70 -2.83 12.15 -7.46
C VAL A 70 -2.64 13.62 -7.81
N PHE A 71 -3.47 14.51 -7.23
CA PHE A 71 -3.41 15.95 -7.47
C PHE A 71 -2.19 16.61 -6.85
N SER A 72 -1.84 16.26 -5.61
CA SER A 72 -0.71 16.89 -4.89
C SER A 72 0.65 16.47 -5.45
N LEU A 73 0.77 15.24 -5.97
CA LEU A 73 2.03 14.68 -6.47
C LEU A 73 2.16 14.72 -8.00
N ASN A 74 1.10 15.19 -8.70
CA ASN A 74 0.92 15.02 -10.14
C ASN A 74 1.20 13.57 -10.59
N ALA A 75 0.73 12.61 -9.79
CA ALA A 75 1.01 11.19 -9.96
C ALA A 75 -0.07 10.53 -10.83
N PHE A 76 -0.32 11.09 -12.01
CA PHE A 76 -1.41 10.69 -12.92
C PHE A 76 -1.34 9.23 -13.36
N ALA A 77 -0.14 8.68 -13.54
CA ALA A 77 0.06 7.28 -13.89
C ALA A 77 -0.61 6.30 -12.89
N LEU A 78 -0.74 6.68 -11.61
CA LEU A 78 -1.44 5.87 -10.60
C LEU A 78 -2.87 5.53 -11.03
N LEU A 79 -3.55 6.41 -11.77
CA LEU A 79 -4.93 6.19 -12.23
C LEU A 79 -5.02 5.00 -13.19
N ALA A 80 -4.09 4.90 -14.15
CA ALA A 80 -4.08 3.85 -15.16
C ALA A 80 -3.85 2.46 -14.55
N ASP A 81 -3.09 2.38 -13.45
CA ASP A 81 -2.82 1.13 -12.74
C ASP A 81 -3.89 0.79 -11.69
N THR A 82 -4.41 1.80 -10.99
CA THR A 82 -5.34 1.60 -9.86
C THR A 82 -6.78 1.39 -10.33
N LEU A 83 -7.26 2.16 -11.32
CA LEU A 83 -8.68 2.13 -11.71
C LEU A 83 -9.15 0.76 -12.23
N PRO A 84 -8.40 0.03 -13.08
CA PRO A 84 -8.80 -1.32 -13.48
C PRO A 84 -8.98 -2.27 -12.30
N TRP A 85 -8.11 -2.15 -11.28
CA TRP A 85 -8.22 -2.93 -10.06
C TRP A 85 -9.47 -2.53 -9.26
N VAL A 86 -9.72 -1.23 -9.05
CA VAL A 86 -10.93 -0.73 -8.36
C VAL A 86 -12.20 -1.23 -9.05
N TYR A 87 -12.26 -1.09 -10.38
CA TYR A 87 -13.36 -1.53 -11.21
C TYR A 87 -13.65 -3.02 -11.00
N ARG A 88 -12.60 -3.84 -11.12
CA ARG A 88 -12.69 -5.29 -10.93
C ARG A 88 -13.17 -5.64 -9.53
N THR A 89 -12.52 -5.12 -8.50
CA THR A 89 -12.78 -5.49 -7.09
C THR A 89 -14.21 -5.13 -6.70
N TYR A 90 -14.65 -3.91 -6.99
CA TYR A 90 -15.99 -3.46 -6.62
C TYR A 90 -17.07 -4.28 -7.36
N HIS A 91 -16.84 -4.58 -8.64
CA HIS A 91 -17.79 -5.37 -9.41
C HIS A 91 -17.93 -6.80 -8.89
N HIS A 92 -16.81 -7.48 -8.58
CA HIS A 92 -16.86 -8.82 -7.97
C HIS A 92 -17.50 -8.81 -6.57
N HIS A 93 -17.53 -7.65 -5.91
CA HIS A 93 -18.25 -7.44 -4.66
C HIS A 93 -19.65 -6.83 -4.83
N GLY A 94 -20.24 -6.93 -6.02
CA GLY A 94 -21.67 -6.66 -6.24
C GLY A 94 -22.02 -5.23 -6.62
N PHE A 95 -21.05 -4.35 -6.86
CA PHE A 95 -21.32 -3.05 -7.48
C PHE A 95 -21.57 -3.21 -8.99
N ASP A 96 -22.54 -2.48 -9.52
CA ASP A 96 -22.79 -2.43 -10.95
C ASP A 96 -21.74 -1.55 -11.66
N TRP A 97 -21.42 -1.85 -12.91
CA TRP A 97 -20.51 -1.01 -13.70
C TRP A 97 -20.98 0.45 -13.80
N GLN A 98 -22.29 0.69 -13.81
CA GLN A 98 -22.88 2.03 -13.85
C GLN A 98 -22.69 2.81 -12.54
N TYR A 99 -22.19 2.19 -11.47
CA TYR A 99 -21.78 2.89 -10.26
C TYR A 99 -20.68 3.92 -10.56
N PHE A 100 -19.67 3.57 -11.36
CA PHE A 100 -18.49 4.42 -11.56
C PHE A 100 -18.82 5.75 -12.25
N PRO A 101 -19.56 5.79 -13.39
CA PRO A 101 -19.94 7.05 -14.01
C PRO A 101 -20.79 7.92 -13.07
N ALA A 102 -21.74 7.33 -12.33
CA ALA A 102 -22.57 8.05 -11.36
C ALA A 102 -21.76 8.63 -10.20
N HIS A 103 -20.79 7.85 -9.70
CA HIS A 103 -19.87 8.27 -8.65
C HIS A 103 -18.95 9.40 -9.14
N LEU A 104 -18.34 9.27 -10.31
CA LEU A 104 -17.45 10.29 -10.88
C LEU A 104 -18.21 11.59 -11.22
N ASP A 105 -19.43 11.51 -11.75
CA ASP A 105 -20.29 12.69 -11.95
C ASP A 105 -20.57 13.40 -10.62
N SER A 106 -20.81 12.62 -9.56
CA SER A 106 -21.06 13.18 -8.23
C SER A 106 -19.85 13.96 -7.71
N TRP A 107 -18.63 13.52 -8.01
CA TRP A 107 -17.41 14.25 -7.68
C TRP A 107 -17.26 15.53 -8.49
N VAL A 108 -17.49 15.49 -9.81
CA VAL A 108 -17.45 16.70 -10.66
C VAL A 108 -18.40 17.76 -10.11
N GLN A 109 -19.65 17.40 -9.82
CA GLN A 109 -20.63 18.35 -9.31
C GLN A 109 -20.31 18.83 -7.89
N ALA A 110 -19.71 17.99 -7.05
CA ALA A 110 -19.23 18.43 -5.75
C ALA A 110 -18.11 19.48 -5.89
N LEU A 111 -17.18 19.31 -6.84
CA LEU A 111 -16.11 20.29 -7.11
C LEU A 111 -16.69 21.63 -7.58
N GLU A 112 -17.58 21.61 -8.57
CA GLU A 112 -18.24 22.81 -9.11
C GLU A 112 -18.99 23.62 -8.04
N GLN A 113 -19.59 22.94 -7.07
CA GLN A 113 -20.34 23.57 -5.99
C GLN A 113 -19.47 24.11 -4.86
N THR A 114 -18.23 23.63 -4.74
CA THR A 114 -17.37 23.87 -3.56
C THR A 114 -16.31 24.92 -3.81
N MET A 115 -15.81 25.05 -5.04
CA MET A 115 -14.70 25.95 -5.35
C MET A 115 -14.93 26.74 -6.65
N ALA A 116 -14.20 27.85 -6.80
CA ALA A 116 -14.27 28.69 -7.99
C ALA A 116 -13.88 27.90 -9.26
N SER A 117 -14.46 28.27 -10.41
CA SER A 117 -14.33 27.53 -11.66
C SER A 117 -12.87 27.37 -12.13
N ASP A 118 -12.03 28.39 -11.94
CA ASP A 118 -10.60 28.35 -12.26
C ASP A 118 -9.79 27.40 -11.36
N ILE A 119 -10.23 27.23 -10.10
CA ILE A 119 -9.65 26.27 -9.16
C ILE A 119 -10.13 24.84 -9.44
N ALA A 120 -11.42 24.66 -9.77
CA ALA A 120 -12.05 23.37 -10.03
C ALA A 120 -11.65 22.76 -11.37
N ALA A 121 -11.53 23.57 -12.44
CA ALA A 121 -11.38 23.09 -13.81
C ALA A 121 -10.18 22.14 -14.03
N PRO A 122 -8.97 22.38 -13.47
CA PRO A 122 -7.87 21.43 -13.58
C PRO A 122 -8.19 20.06 -12.94
N LEU A 123 -8.92 20.05 -11.83
CA LEU A 123 -9.30 18.83 -11.11
C LEU A 123 -10.38 18.06 -11.89
N ILE A 124 -11.41 18.78 -12.34
CA ILE A 124 -12.53 18.23 -13.12
C ILE A 124 -12.03 17.55 -14.39
N ARG A 125 -11.02 18.10 -15.07
CA ARG A 125 -10.42 17.48 -16.26
C ARG A 125 -9.94 16.05 -16.02
N VAL A 126 -9.37 15.78 -14.84
CA VAL A 126 -8.91 14.42 -14.49
C VAL A 126 -10.11 13.49 -14.28
N TYR A 127 -11.20 13.99 -13.69
CA TYR A 127 -12.46 13.25 -13.56
C TYR A 127 -13.11 12.97 -14.93
N GLU A 128 -13.13 13.95 -15.83
CA GLU A 128 -13.64 13.80 -17.19
C GLU A 128 -12.83 12.75 -17.97
N TRP A 129 -11.51 12.72 -17.80
CA TRP A 129 -10.66 11.67 -18.37
C TRP A 129 -11.03 10.28 -17.82
N MET A 130 -11.26 10.16 -16.50
CA MET A 130 -11.70 8.88 -15.93
C MET A 130 -13.08 8.46 -16.47
N GLN A 131 -13.98 9.41 -16.70
CA GLN A 131 -15.31 9.14 -17.27
C GLN A 131 -15.22 8.70 -18.74
N SER A 132 -14.36 9.33 -19.54
CA SER A 132 -14.22 9.01 -20.97
C SER A 132 -13.64 7.61 -21.22
N HIS A 133 -12.90 7.07 -20.26
CA HIS A 133 -12.25 5.75 -20.33
C HIS A 133 -13.01 4.66 -19.56
N HIS A 134 -14.28 4.89 -19.22
CA HIS A 134 -15.10 3.92 -18.48
C HIS A 134 -15.12 2.53 -19.13
N ALA A 135 -15.28 2.46 -20.46
CA ALA A 135 -15.28 1.20 -21.20
C ALA A 135 -13.92 0.49 -21.18
N ASP A 136 -12.83 1.25 -21.31
CA ASP A 136 -11.46 0.70 -21.26
C ASP A 136 -11.14 0.11 -19.89
N PHE A 137 -11.62 0.75 -18.80
CA PHE A 137 -11.46 0.22 -17.45
C PHE A 137 -12.26 -1.07 -17.23
N ILE A 138 -13.46 -1.21 -17.81
CA ILE A 138 -14.21 -2.47 -17.77
C ILE A 138 -13.45 -3.57 -18.52
N GLU A 139 -12.92 -3.28 -19.71
CA GLU A 139 -12.14 -4.25 -20.49
C GLU A 139 -10.87 -4.67 -19.73
N LEU A 140 -10.12 -3.70 -19.17
CA LEU A 140 -8.95 -3.99 -18.33
C LEU A 140 -9.31 -4.73 -17.04
N ALA A 141 -10.45 -4.44 -16.43
CA ALA A 141 -10.93 -5.15 -15.24
C ALA A 141 -11.20 -6.63 -15.52
N GLY A 142 -11.63 -6.97 -16.74
CA GLY A 142 -11.77 -8.36 -17.21
C GLY A 142 -10.44 -9.07 -17.45
N SER A 143 -9.35 -8.32 -17.66
CA SER A 143 -8.01 -8.90 -17.86
C SER A 143 -7.34 -9.22 -16.53
N PHE A 144 -7.12 -10.51 -16.25
CA PHE A 144 -6.40 -10.94 -15.05
C PHE A 144 -4.88 -10.81 -15.24
N SER A 145 -4.23 -10.12 -14.31
CA SER A 145 -2.77 -10.11 -14.25
C SER A 145 -2.28 -11.44 -13.64
N PRO A 146 -1.19 -12.04 -14.18
CA PRO A 146 -0.52 -13.16 -13.53
C PRO A 146 -0.03 -12.78 -12.12
N LEU A 147 0.37 -13.80 -11.33
CA LEU A 147 0.96 -13.59 -10.01
C LEU A 147 2.05 -12.53 -10.09
N ARG A 148 1.95 -11.49 -9.25
CA ARG A 148 2.95 -10.40 -9.18
C ARG A 148 4.36 -10.94 -8.86
N ARG A 149 4.44 -12.10 -8.20
CA ARG A 149 5.68 -12.82 -7.92
C ARG A 149 5.43 -14.31 -8.05
N GLU A 150 6.23 -14.99 -8.86
CA GLU A 150 6.27 -16.46 -8.91
C GLU A 150 7.36 -16.98 -7.97
N PRO A 151 7.15 -18.12 -7.29
CA PRO A 151 8.20 -18.78 -6.54
C PRO A 151 9.31 -19.25 -7.49
N ALA A 152 10.57 -19.24 -7.04
CA ALA A 152 11.64 -19.92 -7.76
C ALA A 152 11.32 -21.43 -7.89
N PRO A 153 11.77 -22.12 -8.96
CA PRO A 153 11.37 -23.49 -9.28
C PRO A 153 11.52 -24.49 -8.12
N GLU A 154 12.61 -24.36 -7.36
CA GLU A 154 12.92 -25.19 -6.18
C GLU A 154 11.95 -24.97 -5.01
N TRP A 155 11.27 -23.83 -4.96
CA TRP A 155 10.28 -23.50 -3.93
C TRP A 155 8.84 -23.82 -4.34
N LYS A 156 8.59 -24.16 -5.62
CA LYS A 156 7.22 -24.31 -6.15
C LYS A 156 6.40 -25.34 -5.38
N GLN A 157 6.98 -26.49 -5.02
CA GLN A 157 6.28 -27.52 -4.24
C GLN A 157 5.89 -27.02 -2.85
N THR A 158 6.80 -26.31 -2.17
CA THR A 158 6.57 -25.74 -0.83
C THR A 158 5.51 -24.65 -0.91
N PHE A 159 5.59 -23.77 -1.90
CA PHE A 159 4.60 -22.74 -2.19
C PHE A 159 3.20 -23.33 -2.40
N ASP A 160 3.06 -24.30 -3.31
CA ASP A 160 1.76 -24.93 -3.62
C ASP A 160 1.16 -25.62 -2.38
N ALA A 161 2.00 -26.28 -1.57
CA ALA A 161 1.58 -26.90 -0.32
C ALA A 161 1.14 -25.86 0.72
N PHE A 162 1.85 -24.73 0.79
CA PHE A 162 1.55 -23.65 1.73
C PHE A 162 0.24 -22.93 1.37
N VAL A 163 0.00 -22.62 0.09
CA VAL A 163 -1.26 -22.04 -0.38
C VAL A 163 -2.44 -22.96 -0.05
N ARG A 164 -2.31 -24.26 -0.30
CA ARG A 164 -3.35 -25.24 0.08
C ARG A 164 -3.61 -25.24 1.58
N ALA A 165 -2.55 -25.23 2.40
CA ALA A 165 -2.68 -25.20 3.86
C ALA A 165 -3.35 -23.92 4.36
N LEU A 166 -2.99 -22.75 3.81
CA LEU A 166 -3.61 -21.47 4.15
C LEU A 166 -5.10 -21.46 3.85
N LEU A 167 -5.50 -21.87 2.64
CA LEU A 167 -6.89 -21.90 2.23
C LEU A 167 -7.72 -22.92 3.02
N ALA A 168 -7.09 -24.02 3.46
CA ALA A 168 -7.72 -25.02 4.34
C ALA A 168 -7.69 -24.63 5.82
N ALA A 169 -7.13 -23.48 6.18
CA ALA A 169 -6.88 -23.05 7.56
C ALA A 169 -6.06 -24.06 8.41
N ASP A 170 -5.21 -24.85 7.77
CA ASP A 170 -4.36 -25.84 8.43
C ASP A 170 -3.11 -25.17 9.03
N ARG A 171 -3.30 -24.60 10.23
CA ARG A 171 -2.23 -23.95 10.99
C ARG A 171 -1.01 -24.86 11.19
N LYS A 172 -1.23 -26.16 11.43
CA LYS A 172 -0.14 -27.10 11.70
C LYS A 172 0.71 -27.27 10.45
N ALA A 173 0.07 -27.51 9.30
CA ALA A 173 0.79 -27.63 8.04
C ALA A 173 1.56 -26.35 7.67
N CYS A 174 0.97 -25.16 7.86
CA CYS A 174 1.68 -23.89 7.63
C CYS A 174 2.93 -23.77 8.51
N THR A 175 2.83 -24.12 9.79
CA THR A 175 3.94 -24.05 10.75
C THR A 175 5.02 -25.08 10.42
N ASP A 176 4.64 -26.33 10.15
CA ASP A 176 5.56 -27.41 9.80
C ASP A 176 6.31 -27.11 8.49
N LEU A 177 5.66 -26.47 7.52
CA LEU A 177 6.30 -26.02 6.28
C LEU A 177 7.32 -24.91 6.55
N ALA A 178 6.97 -23.92 7.38
CA ALA A 178 7.88 -22.85 7.76
C ALA A 178 9.11 -23.37 8.50
N GLY A 179 8.92 -24.16 9.57
CA GLY A 179 10.02 -24.68 10.39
C GLY A 179 10.97 -25.63 9.65
N ARG A 180 10.50 -26.34 8.62
CA ARG A 180 11.38 -27.14 7.73
C ARG A 180 12.16 -26.29 6.72
N SER A 181 11.64 -25.12 6.37
CA SER A 181 12.21 -24.25 5.34
C SER A 181 13.17 -23.21 5.90
N VAL A 182 12.97 -22.82 7.15
CA VAL A 182 13.65 -21.69 7.77
C VAL A 182 14.59 -22.19 8.87
N THR A 183 15.86 -22.36 8.52
CA THR A 183 16.91 -22.82 9.45
C THR A 183 18.02 -21.78 9.67
N SER A 184 17.93 -20.61 9.04
CA SER A 184 18.90 -19.51 9.11
C SER A 184 18.23 -18.18 8.74
N ALA A 185 18.92 -17.06 8.99
CA ALA A 185 18.48 -15.73 8.55
C ALA A 185 18.30 -15.64 7.03
N GLU A 186 19.22 -16.23 6.26
CA GLU A 186 19.11 -16.28 4.80
C GLU A 186 17.89 -17.10 4.35
N GLY A 187 17.66 -18.26 4.97
CA GLY A 187 16.51 -19.13 4.71
C GLY A 187 15.18 -18.47 5.07
N LEU A 188 15.14 -17.62 6.10
CA LEU A 188 13.97 -16.80 6.44
C LEU A 188 13.61 -15.88 5.27
N GLY A 189 14.60 -15.16 4.74
CA GLY A 189 14.42 -14.30 3.59
C GLY A 189 13.95 -15.07 2.36
N ASP A 190 14.50 -16.25 2.07
CA ASP A 190 14.06 -17.06 0.92
C ASP A 190 12.64 -17.57 1.08
N PHE A 191 12.26 -18.04 2.27
CA PHE A 191 10.90 -18.49 2.54
C PHE A 191 9.89 -17.34 2.40
N TYR A 192 10.23 -16.16 2.90
CA TYR A 192 9.41 -14.95 2.74
C TYR A 192 9.18 -14.60 1.28
N LEU A 193 10.23 -14.60 0.46
CA LEU A 193 10.13 -14.17 -0.94
C LEU A 193 9.56 -15.22 -1.89
N ASN A 194 9.73 -16.51 -1.57
CA ASN A 194 9.30 -17.59 -2.44
C ASN A 194 8.05 -18.33 -1.94
N VAL A 195 7.60 -18.09 -0.71
CA VAL A 195 6.40 -18.75 -0.17
C VAL A 195 5.40 -17.70 0.33
N ILE A 196 5.76 -16.88 1.31
CA ILE A 196 4.80 -15.97 1.96
C ILE A 196 4.29 -14.90 1.01
N GLN A 197 5.20 -14.13 0.39
CA GLN A 197 4.83 -13.05 -0.53
C GLN A 197 3.97 -13.55 -1.70
N PRO A 198 4.37 -14.57 -2.48
CA PRO A 198 3.53 -15.07 -3.57
C PRO A 198 2.22 -15.70 -3.07
N ALA A 199 2.20 -16.32 -1.88
CA ALA A 199 0.97 -16.90 -1.33
C ALA A 199 -0.04 -15.81 -0.96
N MET A 200 0.41 -14.72 -0.32
CA MET A 200 -0.46 -13.61 0.01
C MET A 200 -0.96 -12.87 -1.24
N TYR A 201 -0.15 -12.77 -2.29
CA TYR A 201 -0.64 -12.29 -3.60
C TYR A 201 -1.67 -13.23 -4.22
N THR A 202 -1.50 -14.54 -4.06
CA THR A 202 -2.49 -15.53 -4.53
C THR A 202 -3.81 -15.36 -3.79
N VAL A 203 -3.78 -15.29 -2.45
CA VAL A 203 -4.97 -15.08 -1.62
C VAL A 203 -5.66 -13.76 -1.97
N GLY A 204 -4.90 -12.65 -2.10
CA GLY A 204 -5.44 -11.36 -2.51
C GLY A 204 -6.11 -11.43 -3.88
N ASN A 205 -5.47 -12.06 -4.86
CA ASN A 205 -6.06 -12.25 -6.20
C ASN A 205 -7.35 -13.09 -6.16
N MET A 206 -7.41 -14.13 -5.32
CA MET A 206 -8.65 -14.93 -5.17
C MET A 206 -9.77 -14.10 -4.53
N TRP A 207 -9.44 -13.25 -3.57
CA TRP A 207 -10.41 -12.33 -2.96
C TRP A 207 -10.90 -11.29 -3.96
N GLU A 208 -10.01 -10.67 -4.73
CA GLU A 208 -10.36 -9.70 -5.79
C GLU A 208 -11.29 -10.30 -6.86
N LYS A 209 -11.21 -11.61 -7.09
CA LYS A 209 -12.08 -12.37 -8.01
C LYS A 209 -13.43 -12.74 -7.42
N GLY A 210 -13.63 -12.53 -6.11
CA GLY A 210 -14.75 -13.12 -5.38
C GLY A 210 -14.69 -14.65 -5.28
N GLU A 211 -13.54 -15.29 -5.54
CA GLU A 211 -13.35 -16.74 -5.36
C GLU A 211 -13.32 -17.13 -3.87
N ILE A 212 -12.88 -16.21 -3.01
CA ILE A 212 -12.90 -16.36 -1.56
C ILE A 212 -13.53 -15.13 -0.88
N SER A 213 -14.08 -15.34 0.32
CA SER A 213 -14.62 -14.24 1.13
C SER A 213 -13.51 -13.41 1.78
N VAL A 214 -13.83 -12.19 2.18
CA VAL A 214 -12.94 -11.37 3.04
C VAL A 214 -12.60 -12.08 4.36
N ALA A 215 -13.51 -12.91 4.90
CA ALA A 215 -13.22 -13.69 6.10
C ALA A 215 -12.12 -14.74 5.87
N THR A 216 -12.08 -15.34 4.67
CA THR A 216 -11.03 -16.29 4.27
C THR A 216 -9.69 -15.59 4.07
N GLU A 217 -9.69 -14.41 3.44
CA GLU A 217 -8.49 -13.57 3.31
C GLU A 217 -7.96 -13.17 4.69
N HIS A 218 -8.80 -12.63 5.57
CA HIS A 218 -8.42 -12.24 6.94
C HIS A 218 -7.87 -13.42 7.74
N LEU A 219 -8.47 -14.61 7.59
CA LEU A 219 -7.97 -15.82 8.24
C LEU A 219 -6.58 -16.20 7.73
N ALA A 220 -6.33 -16.13 6.42
CA ALA A 220 -5.02 -16.40 5.83
C ALA A 220 -3.97 -15.40 6.34
N SER A 221 -4.28 -14.10 6.31
CA SER A 221 -3.42 -13.02 6.83
C SER A 221 -3.11 -13.23 8.32
N ALA A 222 -4.10 -13.57 9.14
CA ALA A 222 -3.91 -13.85 10.56
C ALA A 222 -3.07 -15.10 10.83
N LEU A 223 -3.20 -16.15 10.01
CA LEU A 223 -2.39 -17.36 10.10
C LEU A 223 -0.94 -17.09 9.74
N VAL A 224 -0.68 -16.32 8.68
CA VAL A 224 0.66 -15.90 8.28
C VAL A 224 1.32 -15.07 9.38
N ASN A 225 0.63 -14.06 9.93
CA ASN A 225 1.17 -13.26 11.04
C ASN A 225 1.55 -14.11 12.24
N ARG A 226 0.66 -15.02 12.70
CA ARG A 226 0.97 -15.92 13.82
C ARG A 226 2.16 -16.83 13.52
N MET A 227 2.25 -17.35 12.30
CA MET A 227 3.37 -18.19 11.89
C MET A 227 4.69 -17.41 11.89
N MET A 228 4.70 -16.20 11.32
CA MET A 228 5.89 -15.34 11.32
C MET A 228 6.36 -15.02 12.74
N SER A 229 5.45 -14.75 13.68
CA SER A 229 5.80 -14.52 15.09
C SER A 229 6.42 -15.76 15.76
N MET A 230 5.94 -16.96 15.44
CA MET A 230 6.53 -18.20 15.99
C MET A 230 7.93 -18.45 15.40
N GLN A 231 8.08 -18.29 14.08
CA GLN A 231 9.36 -18.45 13.40
C GLN A 231 10.39 -17.44 13.91
N TYR A 232 9.96 -16.21 14.19
CA TYR A 232 10.79 -15.18 14.80
C TYR A 232 11.36 -15.64 16.15
N ILE A 233 10.51 -16.15 17.06
CA ILE A 233 10.95 -16.62 18.39
C ILE A 233 11.98 -17.76 18.29
N GLU A 234 11.82 -18.66 17.32
CA GLU A 234 12.75 -19.78 17.11
C GLU A 234 14.13 -19.30 16.60
N LEU A 235 14.17 -18.27 15.76
CA LEU A 235 15.41 -17.74 15.19
C LEU A 235 16.16 -16.79 16.13
N MET A 236 15.45 -15.99 16.95
CA MET A 236 16.05 -14.92 17.76
C MET A 236 16.67 -15.37 19.09
N GLN A 237 17.16 -16.61 19.18
CA GLN A 237 17.79 -17.13 20.40
C GLN A 237 19.25 -16.66 20.60
N SER A 238 19.77 -15.75 19.76
CA SER A 238 21.14 -15.24 19.86
C SER A 238 21.15 -13.73 20.14
N PRO A 239 22.00 -13.23 21.05
CA PRO A 239 22.20 -11.78 21.22
C PRO A 239 22.66 -11.20 19.89
N GLY A 240 21.86 -10.30 19.30
CA GLY A 240 22.20 -9.64 18.04
C GLY A 240 23.52 -8.86 18.14
N ALA A 241 24.23 -8.75 17.02
CA ALA A 241 25.32 -7.79 16.88
C ALA A 241 24.78 -6.35 17.08
N ASP A 242 25.60 -5.40 17.52
CA ASP A 242 25.16 -3.99 17.62
C ASP A 242 25.20 -3.33 16.22
N LYS A 243 24.25 -3.68 15.33
CA LYS A 243 24.22 -3.14 13.96
C LYS A 243 23.56 -1.76 13.84
N GLY A 244 22.93 -1.27 14.90
CA GLY A 244 22.17 -0.02 14.93
C GLY A 244 20.67 -0.23 15.13
N LYS A 245 19.94 0.88 15.24
CA LYS A 245 18.51 0.92 15.59
C LYS A 245 17.65 1.26 14.38
N ALA A 246 16.64 0.45 14.12
CA ALA A 246 15.67 0.68 13.07
C ALA A 246 14.24 0.76 13.63
N VAL A 247 13.42 1.64 13.06
CA VAL A 247 11.98 1.63 13.23
C VAL A 247 11.35 1.11 11.94
N VAL A 248 10.45 0.14 12.07
CA VAL A 248 9.72 -0.43 10.94
C VAL A 248 8.23 -0.27 11.19
N THR A 249 7.48 0.24 10.22
CA THR A 249 6.04 0.48 10.36
C THR A 249 5.33 0.31 9.03
N ALA A 250 4.05 -0.06 9.05
CA ALA A 250 3.18 0.25 7.91
C ALA A 250 2.93 1.77 7.88
N ALA A 251 2.56 2.30 6.72
CA ALA A 251 2.18 3.71 6.60
C ALA A 251 0.98 4.04 7.51
N PRO A 252 0.82 5.30 7.94
CA PRO A 252 -0.40 5.72 8.59
C PRO A 252 -1.62 5.39 7.72
N ASN A 253 -2.73 4.95 8.34
CA ASN A 253 -3.92 4.47 7.65
C ASN A 253 -3.72 3.20 6.78
N GLU A 254 -2.58 2.51 6.91
CA GLU A 254 -2.32 1.23 6.25
C GLU A 254 -2.48 0.06 7.22
N PHE A 255 -3.36 -0.89 6.86
CA PHE A 255 -3.57 -2.13 7.60
C PHE A 255 -2.77 -3.31 7.04
N HIS A 256 -2.17 -3.16 5.86
CA HIS A 256 -1.34 -4.17 5.22
C HIS A 256 0.05 -4.22 5.84
N GLU A 257 0.22 -5.00 6.91
CA GLU A 257 1.45 -5.01 7.70
C GLU A 257 2.42 -6.16 7.41
N ILE A 258 2.00 -7.23 6.72
CA ILE A 258 2.81 -8.44 6.49
C ILE A 258 4.18 -8.10 5.86
N GLY A 259 4.20 -7.20 4.87
CA GLY A 259 5.44 -6.76 4.24
C GLY A 259 6.38 -6.03 5.22
N ALA A 260 5.83 -5.20 6.10
CA ALA A 260 6.59 -4.53 7.16
C ALA A 260 7.12 -5.54 8.20
N THR A 261 6.32 -6.53 8.59
CA THR A 261 6.76 -7.62 9.47
C THR A 261 7.91 -8.43 8.85
N MET A 262 7.83 -8.73 7.55
CA MET A 262 8.91 -9.43 6.84
C MET A 262 10.21 -8.64 6.87
N VAL A 263 10.15 -7.31 6.70
CA VAL A 263 11.32 -6.42 6.78
C VAL A 263 11.88 -6.36 8.20
N ALA A 264 11.01 -6.20 9.21
CA ALA A 264 11.42 -6.18 10.61
C ALA A 264 12.16 -7.48 11.00
N ASN A 265 11.52 -8.62 10.76
CA ASN A 265 12.08 -9.93 11.08
C ASN A 265 13.41 -10.18 10.34
N ALA A 266 13.53 -9.72 9.08
CA ALA A 266 14.77 -9.88 8.31
C ALA A 266 15.91 -8.98 8.83
N LEU A 267 15.61 -7.75 9.25
CA LEU A 267 16.60 -6.86 9.87
C LEU A 267 17.07 -7.40 11.22
N GLU A 268 16.14 -7.89 12.05
CA GLU A 268 16.46 -8.50 13.36
C GLU A 268 17.29 -9.78 13.18
N ALA A 269 16.99 -10.60 12.17
CA ALA A 269 17.74 -11.82 11.87
C ALA A 269 19.19 -11.53 11.48
N GLU A 270 19.45 -10.31 11.03
CA GLU A 270 20.77 -9.79 10.67
C GLU A 270 21.41 -8.98 11.81
N GLY A 271 20.78 -8.89 12.97
CA GLY A 271 21.32 -8.24 14.17
C GLY A 271 20.99 -6.75 14.30
N TRP A 272 19.95 -6.24 13.67
CA TRP A 272 19.48 -4.87 13.96
C TRP A 272 18.58 -4.85 15.21
N GLU A 273 18.66 -3.78 16.00
CA GLU A 273 17.68 -3.50 17.06
C GLU A 273 16.45 -2.85 16.41
N VAL A 274 15.36 -3.61 16.24
CA VAL A 274 14.17 -3.14 15.52
C VAL A 274 13.01 -2.84 16.48
N SER A 275 12.47 -1.64 16.39
CA SER A 275 11.15 -1.29 16.93
C SER A 275 10.11 -1.39 15.83
N TYR A 276 9.34 -2.48 15.83
CA TYR A 276 8.23 -2.68 14.90
C TYR A 276 6.92 -2.12 15.46
N LEU A 277 6.32 -1.15 14.77
CA LEU A 277 5.14 -0.42 15.24
C LEU A 277 3.80 -0.98 14.72
N GLY A 278 3.85 -1.97 13.82
CA GLY A 278 2.64 -2.60 13.26
C GLY A 278 1.93 -1.77 12.19
N ALA A 279 0.65 -2.05 12.01
CA ALA A 279 -0.28 -1.31 11.16
C ALA A 279 -0.77 0.01 11.76
N ASN A 280 -1.08 0.98 10.88
CA ASN A 280 -1.90 2.16 11.18
C ASN A 280 -1.48 2.95 12.45
N THR A 281 -0.18 3.18 12.64
CA THR A 281 0.28 4.11 13.69
C THR A 281 -0.12 5.55 13.31
N PRO A 282 -0.75 6.32 14.22
CA PRO A 282 -1.07 7.73 13.95
C PRO A 282 0.20 8.55 13.61
N PRO A 283 0.14 9.48 12.63
CA PRO A 283 1.31 10.24 12.21
C PRO A 283 2.02 10.98 13.35
N GLU A 284 1.25 11.61 14.25
CA GLU A 284 1.76 12.37 15.39
C GLU A 284 2.51 11.48 16.40
N ASP A 285 1.99 10.28 16.67
CA ASP A 285 2.62 9.33 17.58
C ASP A 285 3.86 8.70 16.95
N LEU A 286 3.82 8.42 15.64
CA LEU A 286 4.98 7.96 14.88
C LEU A 286 6.12 8.99 14.92
N LEU A 287 5.80 10.27 14.70
CA LEU A 287 6.77 11.36 14.75
C LEU A 287 7.35 11.53 16.16
N GLY A 288 6.50 11.45 17.19
CA GLY A 288 6.93 11.47 18.58
C GLY A 288 7.89 10.32 18.91
N PHE A 289 7.55 9.10 18.49
CA PHE A 289 8.38 7.92 18.67
C PHE A 289 9.74 8.07 17.98
N VAL A 290 9.74 8.45 16.69
CA VAL A 290 10.96 8.60 15.88
C VAL A 290 11.86 9.72 16.40
N SER A 291 11.28 10.82 16.87
CA SER A 291 12.04 11.97 17.35
C SER A 291 12.61 11.77 18.77
N SER A 292 12.01 10.87 19.57
CA SER A 292 12.48 10.54 20.92
C SER A 292 13.66 9.56 20.95
N GLY A 293 13.83 8.77 19.87
CA GLY A 293 14.84 7.73 19.77
C GLY A 293 16.07 8.17 18.96
N ASN A 294 17.25 7.71 19.35
CA ASN A 294 18.42 7.76 18.47
C ASN A 294 18.30 6.64 17.43
N ILE A 295 17.54 6.89 16.36
CA ILE A 295 17.20 5.90 15.33
C ILE A 295 18.09 6.11 14.11
N ASP A 296 18.67 5.03 13.60
CA ASP A 296 19.51 5.05 12.40
C ASP A 296 18.66 4.95 11.13
N ILE A 297 17.59 4.16 11.18
CA ILE A 297 16.75 3.83 10.02
C ILE A 297 15.26 3.93 10.36
N LEU A 298 14.48 4.58 9.49
CA LEU A 298 13.03 4.48 9.44
C LEU A 298 12.61 3.77 8.15
N ALA A 299 11.98 2.62 8.26
CA ALA A 299 11.41 1.88 7.14
C ALA A 299 9.88 1.94 7.18
N ILE A 300 9.27 2.49 6.14
CA ILE A 300 7.81 2.61 6.02
C ILE A 300 7.33 1.74 4.85
N SER A 301 6.40 0.84 5.13
CA SER A 301 5.72 0.03 4.10
C SER A 301 4.38 0.65 3.74
N ALA A 302 4.15 0.96 2.46
CA ALA A 302 2.85 1.36 1.94
C ALA A 302 2.45 0.45 0.78
N SER A 303 1.21 -0.04 0.81
CA SER A 303 0.64 -0.85 -0.26
C SER A 303 -0.34 -0.04 -1.10
N LEU A 304 -1.14 0.80 -0.46
CA LEU A 304 -2.22 1.53 -1.13
C LEU A 304 -1.81 2.99 -1.42
N PRO A 305 -2.01 3.50 -2.66
CA PRO A 305 -1.57 4.84 -3.04
C PRO A 305 -2.23 5.97 -2.25
N PHE A 306 -3.38 5.76 -1.63
CA PHE A 306 -4.04 6.79 -0.84
C PHE A 306 -3.32 7.12 0.49
N ASN A 307 -2.33 6.33 0.89
CA ASN A 307 -1.52 6.59 2.09
C ASN A 307 -0.26 7.45 1.81
N LEU A 308 0.05 7.77 0.54
CA LEU A 308 1.29 8.47 0.16
C LEU A 308 1.43 9.86 0.79
N GLU A 309 0.33 10.58 0.95
CA GLU A 309 0.27 11.92 1.53
C GLU A 309 0.70 11.89 2.99
N ALA A 310 0.17 10.93 3.76
CA ALA A 310 0.54 10.74 5.15
C ALA A 310 2.03 10.38 5.29
N VAL A 311 2.53 9.50 4.41
CA VAL A 311 3.97 9.17 4.35
C VAL A 311 4.81 10.41 4.06
N GLY A 312 4.43 11.20 3.06
CA GLY A 312 5.12 12.45 2.69
C GLY A 312 5.14 13.46 3.83
N SER A 313 4.03 13.65 4.54
CA SER A 313 3.94 14.54 5.69
C SER A 313 4.85 14.09 6.84
N VAL A 314 4.92 12.78 7.13
CA VAL A 314 5.86 12.23 8.12
C VAL A 314 7.31 12.52 7.72
N ILE A 315 7.67 12.23 6.47
CA ILE A 315 9.04 12.46 5.97
C ILE A 315 9.39 13.94 6.02
N GLN A 316 8.53 14.82 5.51
CA GLN A 316 8.76 16.27 5.54
C GLN A 316 8.96 16.80 6.97
N HIS A 317 8.18 16.31 7.93
CA HIS A 317 8.35 16.70 9.33
C HIS A 317 9.72 16.27 9.87
N ILE A 318 10.15 15.03 9.62
CA ILE A 318 11.48 14.53 10.00
C ILE A 318 12.58 15.38 9.34
N ARG A 319 12.43 15.71 8.05
CA ARG A 319 13.40 16.53 7.30
C ARG A 319 13.47 17.99 7.74
N SER A 320 12.43 18.50 8.40
CA SER A 320 12.44 19.85 8.99
C SER A 320 13.25 19.94 10.29
N GLY A 321 13.59 18.78 10.90
CA GLY A 321 14.44 18.70 12.09
C GLY A 321 15.95 18.80 11.79
N PRO A 322 16.80 18.82 12.82
CA PRO A 322 18.26 18.92 12.68
C PRO A 322 18.85 17.77 11.84
N GLU A 323 19.63 18.08 10.81
CA GLU A 323 20.14 17.12 9.82
C GLU A 323 20.92 15.95 10.46
N ASN A 324 21.71 16.23 11.49
CA ASN A 324 22.50 15.23 12.23
C ASN A 324 21.67 14.26 13.09
N ALA A 325 20.37 14.55 13.29
CA ALA A 325 19.44 13.71 14.03
C ALA A 325 18.44 12.99 13.12
N GLN A 326 18.52 13.16 11.80
CA GLN A 326 17.58 12.54 10.88
C GLN A 326 17.97 11.08 10.59
N PRO A 327 17.05 10.12 10.76
CA PRO A 327 17.30 8.74 10.33
C PRO A 327 17.40 8.67 8.81
N LYS A 328 18.01 7.59 8.32
CA LYS A 328 17.85 7.18 6.92
C LYS A 328 16.47 6.60 6.69
N ILE A 329 15.78 7.08 5.67
CA ILE A 329 14.39 6.72 5.39
C ILE A 329 14.35 5.81 4.16
N MET A 330 13.87 4.57 4.35
CA MET A 330 13.57 3.67 3.24
C MET A 330 12.07 3.46 3.09
N LEU A 331 11.60 3.43 1.84
CA LEU A 331 10.21 3.13 1.50
C LEU A 331 10.09 1.78 0.78
N GLY A 332 9.02 1.05 1.05
CA GLY A 332 8.73 -0.22 0.39
C GLY A 332 7.24 -0.55 0.42
N GLY A 333 6.88 -1.72 -0.11
CA GLY A 333 5.47 -2.09 -0.33
C GLY A 333 5.02 -1.84 -1.77
N LEU A 334 3.79 -2.28 -2.08
CA LEU A 334 3.34 -2.43 -3.47
C LEU A 334 3.37 -1.13 -4.26
N VAL A 335 2.97 0.00 -3.67
CA VAL A 335 2.95 1.28 -4.40
C VAL A 335 4.33 1.72 -4.86
N PHE A 336 5.38 1.47 -4.07
CA PHE A 336 6.75 1.83 -4.43
C PHE A 336 7.45 0.77 -5.28
N LEU A 337 6.87 -0.43 -5.38
CA LEU A 337 7.30 -1.42 -6.36
C LEU A 337 6.81 -1.04 -7.77
N ASP A 338 5.55 -0.60 -7.87
CA ASP A 338 4.92 -0.20 -9.12
C ASP A 338 5.40 1.20 -9.56
N HIS A 339 5.59 2.11 -8.60
CA HIS A 339 5.94 3.52 -8.83
C HIS A 339 7.13 3.96 -7.95
N PRO A 340 8.35 3.44 -8.21
CA PRO A 340 9.53 3.74 -7.39
C PRO A 340 9.91 5.23 -7.37
N GLU A 341 9.57 5.99 -8.41
CA GLU A 341 9.80 7.44 -8.51
C GLU A 341 9.07 8.25 -7.44
N LEU A 342 7.97 7.71 -6.87
CA LEU A 342 7.23 8.37 -5.81
C LEU A 342 8.05 8.49 -4.52
N ALA A 343 8.96 7.55 -4.27
CA ALA A 343 9.76 7.60 -3.05
C ALA A 343 10.70 8.81 -3.01
N GLU A 344 11.32 9.15 -4.15
CA GLU A 344 12.15 10.35 -4.28
C GLU A 344 11.29 11.62 -4.14
N LYS A 345 10.11 11.66 -4.78
CA LYS A 345 9.16 12.78 -4.63
C LYS A 345 8.73 13.01 -3.19
N LEU A 346 8.62 11.96 -2.37
CA LEU A 346 8.27 12.05 -0.95
C LEU A 346 9.46 12.38 -0.04
N GLY A 347 10.69 12.40 -0.55
CA GLY A 347 11.90 12.76 0.21
C GLY A 347 12.57 11.59 0.95
N ALA A 348 12.32 10.35 0.53
CA ALA A 348 13.01 9.17 1.06
C ALA A 348 14.45 9.06 0.55
N ASP A 349 15.33 8.40 1.30
CA ASP A 349 16.72 8.16 0.89
C ASP A 349 16.84 7.02 -0.14
N ALA A 350 15.94 6.03 -0.11
CA ALA A 350 15.91 4.91 -1.05
C ALA A 350 14.62 4.09 -0.97
N THR A 351 14.42 3.22 -1.96
CA THR A 351 13.38 2.18 -1.95
C THR A 351 13.95 0.78 -1.73
N ALA A 352 13.19 -0.07 -1.04
CA ALA A 352 13.44 -1.51 -0.97
C ALA A 352 12.24 -2.29 -1.54
N LYS A 353 12.49 -3.07 -2.59
CA LYS A 353 11.49 -3.90 -3.29
C LYS A 353 11.09 -5.15 -2.52
N ASP A 354 11.94 -5.58 -1.60
CA ASP A 354 11.74 -6.76 -0.76
C ASP A 354 12.61 -6.71 0.51
N CYS A 355 12.35 -7.63 1.45
CA CYS A 355 13.04 -7.67 2.74
C CYS A 355 14.55 -7.93 2.61
N LYS A 356 14.99 -8.73 1.63
CA LYS A 356 16.43 -8.96 1.37
C LYS A 356 17.11 -7.68 0.87
N GLN A 357 16.44 -6.88 0.04
CA GLN A 357 16.97 -5.58 -0.39
C GLN A 357 16.99 -4.57 0.76
N ALA A 358 15.98 -4.57 1.63
CA ALA A 358 15.93 -3.70 2.82
C ALA A 358 17.15 -3.95 3.74
N VAL A 359 17.46 -5.22 4.02
CA VAL A 359 18.68 -5.62 4.76
C VAL A 359 19.94 -5.08 4.07
N LYS A 360 20.13 -5.35 2.77
CA LYS A 360 21.31 -4.91 2.03
C LYS A 360 21.48 -3.38 2.03
N LEU A 361 20.37 -2.64 2.02
CA LEU A 361 20.36 -1.19 2.08
C LEU A 361 20.76 -0.69 3.47
N ALA A 362 20.21 -1.30 4.52
CA ALA A 362 20.55 -0.99 5.91
C ALA A 362 22.05 -1.20 6.17
N GLU A 363 22.61 -2.33 5.76
CA GLU A 363 24.05 -2.63 5.91
C GLU A 363 24.95 -1.64 5.16
N ARG A 364 24.50 -1.17 4.00
CA ARG A 364 25.23 -0.15 3.22
C ARG A 364 25.28 1.18 3.97
N TRP A 365 24.15 1.60 4.54
CA TRP A 365 24.09 2.83 5.33
C TRP A 365 24.91 2.75 6.61
N GLN A 366 24.88 1.61 7.29
CA GLN A 366 25.69 1.34 8.47
C GLN A 366 27.20 1.49 8.17
N LYS A 367 27.70 0.81 7.13
CA LYS A 367 29.12 0.87 6.74
C LYS A 367 29.59 2.29 6.43
N LYS A 368 28.74 3.09 5.77
CA LYS A 368 29.05 4.48 5.46
C LYS A 368 29.21 5.32 6.75
N LYS A 369 28.31 5.13 7.72
CA LYS A 369 28.36 5.82 9.02
C LYS A 369 29.63 5.49 9.81
N THR A 370 30.05 4.22 9.83
CA THR A 370 31.30 3.80 10.50
C THR A 370 32.53 4.43 9.86
N ASN A 371 32.56 4.53 8.52
CA ASN A 371 33.67 5.13 7.78
C ASN A 371 33.75 6.66 7.91
N GLU A 372 32.62 7.35 8.09
CA GLU A 372 32.59 8.81 8.31
C GLU A 372 32.93 9.20 9.76
N SER A 373 32.86 8.24 10.69
CA SER A 373 33.17 8.42 12.12
C SER A 373 34.60 7.98 12.50
N SER A 374 35.35 7.40 11.55
CA SER A 374 36.75 6.95 11.67
C SER A 374 37.68 7.93 10.97
#